data_AF-A0A1J3I2G8-F1
#
_entry.id   AF-A0A1J3I2G8-F1
#
_cell.length_a   1.000
_cell.length_b   1.000
_cell.length_c   1.000
_cell.angle_alpha   90.00
_cell.angle_beta   90.00
_cell.angle_gamma   90.00
#
_symmetry.space_group_name_H-M   'P 1'
#
loop_
_entity.id
_entity.type
_entity.pdbx_description
1 polymer ?
#
loop_
_entity_poly.entity_id
_entity_poly.type
_entity_poly.pdbx_seq_one_letter_code
_entity_poly.pdbx_strand_id
1 'polypeptide(L)' 'NIQDRSPEVYLSSKSHSWSDEAQTLKMMYEDMKNRVEHVVDSGKVDAEFITCDEFRGVFDLWTDKFNRHDHPSIIQV' A
#
# COMPACT_ATOMS: atom_id res chain seq x y z
N ASN A 1 4.10 23.68 14.95
CA ASN A 1 3.62 22.36 15.44
C ASN A 1 4.34 21.30 14.62
N ILE A 2 5.20 20.49 15.24
CA ILE A 2 5.83 19.34 14.55
C ILE A 2 4.95 18.14 14.88
N GLN A 3 4.20 17.66 13.90
CA GLN A 3 3.36 16.48 14.03
C GLN A 3 3.90 15.38 13.14
N ASP A 4 3.95 14.17 13.68
CA ASP A 4 4.21 12.96 12.90
C ASP A 4 3.16 12.85 11.78
N ARG A 5 3.61 12.48 10.58
CA ARG A 5 2.79 12.36 9.36
C ARG A 5 2.55 10.91 8.96
N SER A 6 3.02 9.96 9.77
CA SER A 6 2.67 8.55 9.64
C SER A 6 1.18 8.36 9.93
N PRO A 7 0.41 7.78 8.98
CA PRO A 7 -1.01 7.49 9.20
C PRO A 7 -1.25 6.58 10.41
N GLU A 8 -0.40 5.58 10.63
CA GLU A 8 -0.49 4.67 11.78
C GLU A 8 -0.35 5.43 13.11
N VAL A 9 0.61 6.36 13.20
CA VAL A 9 0.83 7.18 14.41
C VAL A 9 -0.32 8.16 14.62
N TYR A 10 -0.81 8.78 13.53
CA TYR A 10 -1.93 9.71 13.57
C TYR A 10 -3.22 9.01 14.03
N LEU A 11 -3.52 7.83 13.50
CA LEU A 11 -4.76 7.10 13.77
C LEU A 11 -4.73 6.30 15.09
N SER A 12 -3.55 5.95 15.61
CA SER A 12 -3.40 5.32 16.93
C SER A 12 -3.58 6.31 18.08
N SER A 13 -3.42 7.60 17.82
CA SER A 13 -3.66 8.67 18.79
C SER A 13 -5.16 8.77 19.09
N LYS A 14 -5.58 8.22 20.25
CA LYS A 14 -6.97 8.30 20.73
C LYS A 14 -7.40 9.76 20.91
N SER A 15 -8.22 10.29 20.00
CA SER A 15 -8.96 11.54 20.23
C SER A 15 -10.42 11.21 20.52
N HIS A 16 -10.97 11.82 21.56
CA HIS A 16 -12.34 11.60 22.05
C HIS A 16 -13.42 12.15 21.10
N SER A 17 -13.04 12.83 20.01
CA SER A 17 -13.98 13.40 19.05
C SER A 17 -13.37 13.45 17.65
N TRP A 18 -13.26 12.29 16.98
CA TRP A 18 -12.94 12.27 15.55
C TRP A 18 -14.11 12.78 14.75
N SER A 19 -13.84 13.70 13.83
CA SER A 19 -14.83 14.13 12.84
C SER A 19 -15.18 12.98 11.90
N ASP A 20 -16.30 13.11 11.18
CA ASP A 20 -16.72 12.10 10.20
C ASP A 20 -15.68 11.94 9.08
N GLU A 21 -14.98 13.01 8.71
CA GLU A 21 -13.86 12.95 7.77
C GLU A 21 -12.69 12.14 8.32
N ALA A 22 -12.36 12.30 9.61
CA ALA A 22 -11.29 11.51 10.24
C ALA A 22 -11.65 10.02 10.32
N GLN A 23 -12.93 9.69 10.56
CA GLN A 23 -13.41 8.31 10.51
C GLN A 23 -13.36 7.73 9.10
N THR A 24 -13.75 8.51 8.09
CA THR A 24 -13.67 8.12 6.68
C THR A 24 -12.23 7.86 6.26
N LEU A 25 -11.30 8.76 6.63
CA LEU A 25 -9.87 8.58 6.39
C LEU A 25 -9.32 7.33 7.08
N LYS A 26 -9.76 7.03 8.31
CA LYS A 26 -9.38 5.79 8.99
C LYS A 26 -9.83 4.57 8.19
N MET A 27 -11.08 4.54 7.74
CA MET A 27 -11.61 3.41 6.97
C MET A 27 -10.81 3.18 5.67
N MET A 28 -10.49 4.25 4.95
CA MET A 28 -9.65 4.19 3.75
C MET A 28 -8.24 3.69 4.06
N TYR A 29 -7.66 4.12 5.18
CA TYR A 29 -6.35 3.67 5.62
C TYR A 29 -6.34 2.18 5.98
N GLU A 30 -7.30 1.70 6.77
CA GLU A 30 -7.37 0.28 7.15
C GLU A 30 -7.57 -0.62 5.93
N ASP A 31 -8.41 -0.22 4.96
CA ASP A 31 -8.55 -0.93 3.69
C ASP A 31 -7.23 -0.99 2.91
N MET A 32 -6.50 0.12 2.82
CA MET A 32 -5.19 0.18 2.19
C MET A 32 -4.15 -0.68 2.94
N LYS A 33 -4.17 -0.67 4.27
CA LYS A 33 -3.28 -1.47 5.12
C LYS A 33 -3.52 -2.96 4.92
N ASN A 34 -4.77 -3.42 4.93
CA ASN A 34 -5.13 -4.82 4.67
C ASN A 34 -4.61 -5.30 3.31
N ARG A 35 -4.69 -4.45 2.27
CA ARG A 35 -4.14 -4.77 0.94
C ARG A 35 -2.62 -4.92 0.98
N VAL A 36 -1.91 -4.05 1.69
CA VAL A 36 -0.45 -4.14 1.85
C VAL A 36 -0.07 -5.41 2.61
N GLU A 37 -0.75 -5.71 3.72
CA GLU A 37 -0.50 -6.91 4.52
C GLU A 37 -0.71 -8.20 3.70
N HIS A 38 -1.78 -8.27 2.91
CA HIS A 38 -2.03 -9.39 1.99
C HIS A 38 -0.93 -9.58 0.95
N VAL A 39 -0.40 -8.50 0.37
CA VAL A 39 0.72 -8.57 -0.59
C VAL A 39 2.01 -9.04 0.10
N VAL A 40 2.27 -8.59 1.32
CA VAL A 40 3.43 -9.03 2.11
C VAL A 40 3.35 -10.52 2.41
N ASP A 41 2.18 -11.02 2.82
CA ASP A 41 1.97 -12.42 3.14
C ASP A 41 2.00 -13.32 1.90
N SER A 42 1.40 -12.89 0.80
CA SER A 42 1.30 -13.67 -0.44
C SER A 42 2.52 -13.54 -1.35
N GLY A 43 3.34 -12.51 -1.16
CA GLY A 43 4.50 -12.19 -2.00
C GLY A 43 4.15 -11.73 -3.42
N LYS A 44 2.88 -11.43 -3.71
CA LYS A 44 2.39 -11.04 -5.04
C LYS A 44 1.29 -10.01 -4.95
N VAL A 45 1.11 -9.24 -6.03
CA VAL A 45 0.00 -8.30 -6.17
C VAL A 45 -1.08 -8.92 -7.04
N ASP A 46 -2.26 -9.19 -6.47
CA ASP A 46 -3.37 -9.73 -7.24
C ASP A 46 -3.92 -8.68 -8.22
N ALA A 47 -4.33 -9.12 -9.41
CA ALA A 47 -4.76 -8.22 -10.49
C ALA A 47 -5.98 -7.36 -10.11
N GLU A 48 -6.79 -7.80 -9.15
CA GLU A 48 -7.94 -7.04 -8.62
C GLU A 48 -7.53 -5.75 -7.87
N PHE A 49 -6.30 -5.69 -7.34
CA PHE A 49 -5.77 -4.50 -6.68
C PHE A 49 -5.13 -3.50 -7.65
N ILE A 50 -4.90 -3.90 -8.91
CA ILE A 50 -4.31 -3.04 -9.95
C ILE A 50 -5.44 -2.27 -10.65
N THR A 51 -5.82 -1.13 -10.08
CA THR A 51 -6.92 -0.30 -10.59
C THR A 51 -6.53 0.60 -11.76
N CYS A 52 -5.24 0.76 -12.01
CA CYS A 52 -4.69 1.58 -13.09
C CYS A 52 -4.13 0.66 -14.18
N ASP A 53 -4.73 0.74 -15.38
CA ASP A 53 -4.36 -0.11 -16.51
C ASP A 53 -2.88 0.04 -16.91
N GLU A 54 -2.28 1.20 -16.66
CA GLU A 54 -0.86 1.49 -16.92
C GLU A 54 0.09 0.57 -16.14
N PHE A 55 -0.33 0.13 -14.96
CA PHE A 55 0.45 -0.77 -14.09
C PHE A 55 0.07 -2.24 -14.26
N ARG A 56 -0.87 -2.54 -15.16
CA ARG A 56 -1.33 -3.91 -15.38
C ARG A 56 -0.22 -4.75 -16.01
N GLY A 57 0.08 -5.88 -15.40
CA GLY A 57 1.14 -6.79 -15.83
C GLY A 57 2.56 -6.32 -15.49
N VAL A 58 2.75 -5.15 -14.85
CA VAL A 58 4.08 -4.72 -14.37
C VAL A 58 4.63 -5.72 -13.36
N PHE A 59 3.78 -6.19 -12.44
CA PHE A 59 4.17 -7.18 -11.43
C PHE A 59 4.41 -8.59 -12.01
N ASP A 60 4.00 -8.87 -13.25
CA ASP A 60 4.29 -10.15 -13.91
C ASP A 60 5.80 -10.33 -14.16
N LEU A 61 6.59 -9.26 -14.08
CA LEU A 61 8.05 -9.33 -14.13
C LEU A 61 8.65 -9.98 -12.89
N TRP A 62 8.00 -9.89 -11.72
CA TRP A 62 8.48 -10.42 -10.44
C TRP A 62 8.14 -11.91 -10.28
N THR A 63 8.68 -12.72 -11.20
CA THR A 63 8.63 -14.19 -11.15
C THR A 63 9.80 -14.76 -10.34
N ASP A 64 9.83 -16.08 -10.18
CA ASP A 64 10.95 -16.84 -9.61
C ASP A 64 12.30 -16.57 -10.32
N LYS A 65 12.28 -16.12 -11.58
CA LYS A 65 13.47 -15.75 -12.35
C LYS A 65 14.01 -14.36 -11.98
N PHE A 66 13.15 -13.46 -11.51
CA PHE A 66 13.55 -12.12 -11.11
C PHE A 66 14.29 -12.20 -9.76
N ASN A 67 15.61 -12.06 -9.82
CA ASN A 67 16.44 -12.16 -8.62
C ASN A 67 17.40 -10.97 -8.54
N ARG A 68 17.94 -10.73 -7.34
CA ARG A 68 18.81 -9.57 -7.05
C ARG A 68 20.05 -9.41 -7.95
N HIS A 69 20.47 -10.44 -8.69
CA HIS A 69 21.62 -10.38 -9.59
C HIS A 69 21.23 -10.35 -11.07
N ASP A 70 20.02 -10.79 -11.41
CA ASP A 70 19.52 -10.87 -12.78
C ASP A 70 18.06 -10.42 -12.81
N HIS A 71 17.90 -9.12 -13.07
CA HIS A 71 16.62 -8.45 -13.20
C HIS A 71 16.73 -7.23 -14.13
N PRO A 72 15.66 -6.86 -14.88
CA PRO A 72 15.65 -5.63 -15.64
C PRO A 72 15.73 -4.39 -14.74
N SER A 73 16.24 -3.28 -15.28
CA SER A 73 16.16 -1.98 -14.62
C SER A 73 14.76 -1.42 -14.74
N ILE A 74 14.18 -0.97 -13.63
CA ILE A 74 12.82 -0.41 -13.57
C ILE A 74 12.92 1.00 -12.99
N ILE A 75 12.34 1.97 -13.69
CA ILE A 75 12.30 3.39 -13.29
C ILE A 75 10.83 3.79 -13.22
N GLN A 76 10.39 4.27 -12.06
CA GLN A 76 9.04 4.77 -11.79
C GLN A 76 9.15 6.16 -11.16
N VAL A 77 8.24 7.07 -11.52
CA VAL A 77 8.17 8.45 -11.03
C VAL A 77 6.90 8.66 -10.22
#